data_AF-W2LJU4-F1
#
_entry.id   AF-W2LJU4-F1
#
_cell.length_a   1.000
_cell.length_b   1.000
_cell.length_c   1.000
_cell.angle_alpha   90.00
_cell.angle_beta   90.00
_cell.angle_gamma   90.00
#
_symmetry.space_group_name_H-M   'P 1'
#
loop_
_entity.id
_entity.type
_entity.pdbx_description
1 polymer ?
#
loop_
_entity_poly.entity_id
_entity_poly.type
_entity_poly.pdbx_seq_one_letter_code
_entity_poly.pdbx_strand_id
1 'polypeptide(L)'
;QSCKADTGEWSIAELDIKEWAAMMQLKLPSRHLVDNDKTEHQWNLWLSSIGAGKVALLYVYENGSTIKTFPMLASFKRACIDPVATDGAGAASDVTLQEFADRLQQRWGSTFQGAAILWRMWANEMVRSLSRSTWEVAIEQPPPGVVARLFRLAEASLEQQISGISRSANLALYCVNAAIAANNQLLQDWESFGARITENGKCLVARKDVIQSFIDDVLLPRDVADPME
;
A
#
# COMPACT_ATOMS: atom_id res chain seq x y z
N GLN A 1 22.19 -9.46 -8.17
CA GLN A 1 23.24 -10.34 -8.76
C GLN A 1 24.60 -10.01 -8.15
N SER A 2 25.51 -10.97 -8.03
CA SER A 2 26.90 -10.65 -7.70
C SER A 2 27.57 -9.91 -8.86
N CYS A 3 28.07 -8.72 -8.57
CA CYS A 3 28.89 -7.94 -9.49
C CYS A 3 30.25 -7.68 -8.83
N LYS A 4 31.28 -7.61 -9.68
CA LYS A 4 32.62 -7.22 -9.25
C LYS A 4 32.95 -5.93 -9.99
N ALA A 5 33.14 -4.85 -9.25
CA ALA A 5 33.52 -3.57 -9.82
C ALA A 5 34.94 -3.65 -10.42
N ASP A 6 35.28 -2.70 -11.29
CA ASP A 6 36.63 -2.60 -11.88
C ASP A 6 37.72 -2.40 -10.80
N THR A 7 37.33 -1.90 -9.63
CA THR A 7 38.15 -1.78 -8.42
C THR A 7 38.48 -3.12 -7.76
N GLY A 8 37.82 -4.21 -8.19
CA GLY A 8 37.99 -5.56 -7.66
C GLY A 8 37.09 -5.89 -6.46
N GLU A 9 36.28 -4.94 -5.99
CA GLU A 9 35.33 -5.16 -4.89
C GLU A 9 34.06 -5.87 -5.36
N TRP A 10 33.56 -6.77 -4.51
CA TRP A 10 32.30 -7.47 -4.72
C TRP A 10 31.13 -6.65 -4.17
N SER A 11 30.03 -6.60 -4.92
CA SER A 11 28.79 -5.98 -4.48
C SER A 11 27.56 -6.73 -5.01
N ILE A 12 26.38 -6.33 -4.55
CA ILE A 12 25.09 -6.86 -5.00
C ILE A 12 24.40 -5.76 -5.83
N ALA A 13 24.19 -6.03 -7.11
CA ALA A 13 23.40 -5.17 -7.99
C ALA A 13 21.92 -5.56 -7.94
N GLU A 14 21.05 -4.55 -7.94
CA GLU A 14 19.64 -4.72 -8.33
C GLU A 14 19.57 -5.09 -9.80
N LEU A 15 18.65 -6.00 -10.15
CA LEU A 15 18.53 -6.53 -11.50
C LEU A 15 17.29 -6.01 -12.18
N ASP A 16 17.43 -5.62 -13.44
CA ASP A 16 16.29 -5.46 -14.34
C ASP A 16 15.77 -6.83 -14.85
N ILE A 17 14.65 -6.80 -15.58
CA ILE A 17 14.00 -8.02 -16.10
C ILE A 17 14.92 -8.80 -17.06
N LYS A 18 15.75 -8.11 -17.85
CA LYS A 18 16.66 -8.76 -18.82
C LYS A 18 17.83 -9.42 -18.09
N GLU A 19 18.38 -8.75 -17.09
CA GLU A 19 19.43 -9.30 -16.25
C GLU A 19 18.91 -10.49 -15.42
N TRP A 20 17.66 -10.44 -14.96
CA TRP A 20 16.99 -11.58 -14.33
C TRP A 20 16.89 -12.80 -15.25
N ALA A 21 16.53 -12.60 -16.53
CA ALA A 21 16.47 -13.69 -17.49
C ALA A 21 17.86 -14.33 -17.73
N ALA A 22 18.94 -13.54 -17.63
CA ALA A 22 20.31 -14.05 -17.72
C ALA A 22 20.73 -14.92 -16.51
N MET A 23 19.99 -14.88 -15.40
CA MET A 23 20.21 -15.68 -14.18
C MET A 23 19.52 -17.04 -14.20
N MET A 24 18.69 -17.29 -15.20
CA MET A 24 17.88 -18.50 -15.32
C MET A 24 18.32 -19.29 -16.53
N GLN A 25 18.47 -20.60 -16.46
CA GLN A 25 18.78 -21.43 -17.64
C GLN A 25 17.88 -22.65 -17.71
N LEU A 26 17.39 -22.95 -18.91
CA LEU A 26 16.62 -24.15 -19.16
C LEU A 26 17.54 -25.31 -19.54
N LYS A 27 17.22 -26.50 -19.05
CA LYS A 27 17.92 -27.75 -19.40
C LYS A 27 16.92 -28.86 -19.58
N LEU A 28 17.12 -29.66 -20.62
CA LEU A 28 16.40 -30.93 -20.75
C LEU A 28 17.18 -32.04 -20.04
N PRO A 29 16.51 -33.00 -19.39
CA PRO A 29 17.17 -34.05 -18.59
C PRO A 29 18.30 -34.81 -19.32
N SER A 30 18.25 -34.91 -20.64
CA SER A 30 19.22 -35.62 -21.49
C SER A 30 19.96 -34.74 -22.50
N ARG A 31 19.93 -33.40 -22.40
CA ARG A 31 20.65 -32.48 -23.30
C ARG A 31 21.47 -31.43 -22.53
N HIS A 32 22.30 -30.70 -23.28
CA HIS A 32 23.05 -29.55 -22.80
C HIS A 32 22.12 -28.40 -22.33
N LEU A 33 22.69 -27.49 -21.53
CA LEU A 33 22.05 -26.24 -21.13
C LEU A 33 21.65 -25.44 -22.37
N VAL A 34 20.52 -24.76 -22.29
CA VAL A 34 19.96 -23.95 -23.38
C VAL A 34 20.43 -22.52 -23.22
N ASP A 35 21.00 -21.95 -24.28
CA ASP A 35 21.40 -20.54 -24.26
C ASP A 35 20.17 -19.63 -24.14
N ASN A 36 20.31 -18.57 -23.34
CA ASN A 36 19.23 -17.62 -23.05
C ASN A 36 19.10 -16.51 -24.10
N ASP A 37 20.03 -16.42 -25.05
CA ASP A 37 20.11 -15.39 -26.09
C ASP A 37 19.27 -15.73 -27.34
N LYS A 38 18.33 -16.66 -27.20
CA LYS A 38 17.48 -17.11 -28.31
C LYS A 38 16.42 -16.08 -28.66
N THR A 39 16.21 -15.89 -29.96
CA THR A 39 15.07 -15.14 -30.47
C THR A 39 13.76 -15.89 -30.20
N GLU A 40 12.64 -15.19 -30.20
CA GLU A 40 11.31 -15.80 -30.00
C GLU A 40 11.06 -16.97 -30.98
N HIS A 41 11.48 -16.82 -32.24
CA HIS A 41 11.38 -17.89 -33.24
C HIS A 41 12.20 -19.13 -32.84
N GLN A 42 13.42 -18.94 -32.35
CA GLN A 42 14.27 -20.04 -31.86
C GLN A 42 13.70 -20.68 -30.60
N TRP A 43 13.07 -19.91 -29.71
CA TRP A 43 12.34 -20.44 -28.57
C TRP A 43 11.16 -21.32 -28.99
N ASN A 44 10.36 -20.88 -29.95
CA ASN A 44 9.21 -21.63 -30.46
C ASN A 44 9.63 -22.95 -31.14
N LEU A 45 10.74 -22.92 -31.91
CA LEU A 45 11.34 -24.13 -32.47
C LEU A 45 11.87 -25.07 -31.38
N TRP A 46 12.54 -24.51 -30.37
CA TRP A 46 13.03 -25.29 -29.24
C TRP A 46 11.90 -25.95 -28.46
N LEU A 47 10.84 -25.21 -28.12
CA LEU A 47 9.64 -25.73 -27.46
C LEU A 47 8.97 -26.83 -28.28
N SER A 48 8.85 -26.64 -29.60
CA SER A 48 8.30 -27.65 -30.52
C SER A 48 9.18 -28.90 -30.61
N SER A 49 10.48 -28.79 -30.35
CA SER A 49 11.41 -29.92 -30.29
C SER A 49 11.30 -30.74 -29.00
N ILE A 50 10.65 -30.19 -27.96
CA ILE A 50 10.37 -30.89 -26.70
C ILE A 50 9.12 -31.72 -26.94
N GLY A 51 9.30 -33.01 -27.17
CA GLY A 51 8.18 -33.94 -27.35
C GLY A 51 7.15 -33.83 -26.21
N ALA A 52 5.87 -33.95 -26.57
CA ALA A 52 4.76 -33.81 -25.63
C ALA A 52 4.96 -34.68 -24.37
N GLY A 53 4.75 -34.09 -23.20
CA GLY A 53 4.92 -34.75 -21.90
C GLY A 53 6.35 -34.73 -21.32
N LYS A 54 7.33 -34.13 -22.01
CA LYS A 54 8.68 -33.93 -21.44
C LYS A 54 8.76 -32.64 -20.61
N VAL A 55 9.45 -32.70 -19.48
CA VAL A 55 9.66 -31.57 -18.57
C VAL A 55 11.05 -30.98 -18.80
N ALA A 56 11.10 -29.65 -18.94
CA ALA A 56 12.35 -28.90 -18.87
C ALA A 56 12.64 -28.49 -17.43
N LEU A 57 13.91 -28.56 -17.02
CA LEU A 57 14.38 -28.09 -15.72
C LEU A 57 14.79 -26.62 -15.84
N LEU A 58 14.33 -25.80 -14.90
CA LEU A 58 14.78 -24.42 -14.74
C LEU A 58 15.85 -24.36 -13.67
N TYR A 59 17.05 -23.94 -14.03
CA TYR A 59 18.14 -23.63 -13.12
C TYR A 59 18.12 -22.14 -12.84
N VAL A 60 18.03 -21.75 -11.56
CA VAL A 60 18.15 -20.36 -11.13
C VAL A 60 19.46 -20.23 -10.37
N TYR A 61 20.37 -19.41 -10.89
CA TYR A 61 21.65 -19.17 -10.23
C TYR A 61 21.44 -18.23 -9.04
N GLU A 62 21.52 -18.76 -7.82
CA GLU A 62 21.28 -18.00 -6.58
C GLU A 62 22.07 -16.67 -6.50
N ASN A 63 23.34 -16.70 -6.92
CA ASN A 63 24.25 -15.57 -6.77
C ASN A 63 24.68 -14.93 -8.11
N GLY A 64 24.24 -15.46 -9.25
CA GLY A 64 24.70 -15.01 -10.57
C GLY A 64 25.52 -16.01 -11.34
N SER A 65 25.49 -15.85 -12.67
CA SER A 65 26.33 -16.60 -13.62
C SER A 65 27.77 -16.08 -13.69
N THR A 66 28.06 -14.94 -13.05
CA THR A 66 29.38 -14.30 -12.94
C THR A 66 30.33 -15.08 -12.02
N ILE A 67 29.80 -15.81 -11.03
CA ILE A 67 30.60 -16.65 -10.12
C ILE A 67 30.83 -18.01 -10.78
N LYS A 68 32.02 -18.21 -11.33
CA LYS A 68 32.39 -19.43 -12.08
C LYS A 68 33.16 -20.47 -11.27
N THR A 69 33.67 -20.10 -10.09
CA THR A 69 34.56 -20.97 -9.30
C THR A 69 34.26 -20.88 -7.81
N PHE A 70 34.60 -21.94 -7.07
CA PHE A 70 34.42 -22.00 -5.62
C PHE A 70 35.18 -20.89 -4.85
N PRO A 71 36.43 -20.53 -5.20
CA PRO A 71 37.13 -19.42 -4.55
C PRO A 71 36.47 -18.05 -4.79
N MET A 72 35.91 -17.83 -5.98
CA MET A 72 35.14 -16.61 -6.27
C MET A 72 33.87 -16.55 -5.42
N LEU A 73 33.16 -17.67 -5.29
CA LEU A 73 31.98 -17.77 -4.43
C LEU A 73 32.34 -17.46 -2.97
N ALA A 74 33.40 -18.05 -2.44
CA ALA A 74 33.85 -17.80 -1.08
C ALA A 74 34.25 -16.34 -0.85
N SER A 75 34.89 -15.71 -1.84
CA SER A 75 35.27 -14.29 -1.77
C SER A 75 34.06 -13.37 -1.82
N PHE A 76 33.08 -13.67 -2.68
CA PHE A 76 31.82 -12.93 -2.76
C PHE A 76 31.02 -13.07 -1.47
N LYS A 77 30.85 -14.30 -0.96
CA LYS A 77 30.12 -14.55 0.29
C LYS A 77 30.74 -13.77 1.44
N ARG A 78 32.06 -13.84 1.63
CA ARG A 78 32.76 -13.07 2.67
C ARG A 78 32.57 -11.56 2.54
N ALA A 79 32.52 -11.03 1.33
CA ALA A 79 32.38 -9.59 1.11
C ALA A 79 30.95 -9.09 1.34
N CYS A 80 29.96 -9.84 0.85
CA CYS A 80 28.59 -9.33 0.68
C CYS A 80 27.51 -10.03 1.51
N ILE A 81 27.76 -11.26 1.97
CA ILE A 81 26.74 -12.12 2.58
C ILE A 81 27.11 -12.46 4.02
N ASP A 82 28.32 -12.97 4.25
CA ASP A 82 28.74 -13.47 5.55
C ASP A 82 28.93 -12.31 6.54
N PRO A 83 28.60 -12.52 7.84
CA PRO A 83 28.89 -11.55 8.88
C PRO A 83 30.39 -11.24 8.97
N VAL A 84 30.72 -10.00 9.34
CA VAL A 84 32.12 -9.52 9.44
C VAL A 84 32.93 -10.32 10.46
N ALA A 85 32.28 -10.70 11.56
CA ALA A 85 32.84 -11.57 12.58
C ALA A 85 31.83 -12.67 12.90
N THR A 86 32.30 -13.91 12.92
CA THR A 86 31.50 -15.08 13.28
C THR A 86 32.00 -15.72 14.55
N ASP A 87 31.11 -16.34 15.31
CA ASP A 87 31.48 -17.18 16.45
C ASP A 87 32.04 -18.54 15.98
N GLY A 88 32.44 -19.39 16.94
CA GLY A 88 32.98 -20.72 16.64
C GLY A 88 32.01 -21.67 15.93
N ALA A 89 30.72 -21.33 15.86
CA ALA A 89 29.69 -22.07 15.14
C ALA A 89 29.33 -21.45 13.77
N GLY A 90 29.96 -20.33 13.39
CA GLY A 90 29.72 -19.64 12.13
C GLY A 90 28.52 -18.69 12.14
N ALA A 91 27.88 -18.45 13.29
CA ALA A 91 26.85 -17.42 13.44
C ALA A 91 27.48 -16.04 13.61
N ALA A 92 26.72 -14.97 13.40
CA ALA A 92 27.22 -13.61 13.66
C ALA A 92 27.70 -13.48 15.11
N SER A 93 28.89 -12.91 15.29
CA SER A 93 29.48 -12.74 16.62
C SER A 93 28.60 -11.86 17.51
N ASP A 94 28.67 -12.08 18.82
CA ASP A 94 27.96 -11.26 19.81
C ASP A 94 28.33 -9.77 19.69
N VAL A 95 29.58 -9.48 19.33
CA VAL A 95 30.05 -8.11 19.08
C VAL A 95 29.32 -7.46 17.91
N THR A 96 29.13 -8.21 16.82
CA THR A 96 28.36 -7.72 15.65
C THR A 96 26.90 -7.51 16.01
N LEU A 97 26.27 -8.44 16.73
CA LEU A 97 24.87 -8.30 17.16
C LEU A 97 24.68 -7.11 18.10
N GLN A 98 25.64 -6.86 18.99
CA GLN A 98 25.62 -5.72 19.90
C GLN A 98 25.71 -4.40 19.14
N GLU A 99 26.62 -4.29 18.17
CA GLU A 99 26.75 -3.10 17.33
C GLU A 99 25.43 -2.77 16.61
N PHE A 100 24.80 -3.77 15.98
CA PHE A 100 23.52 -3.56 15.31
C PHE A 100 22.38 -3.23 16.29
N ALA A 101 22.35 -3.85 17.47
CA ALA A 101 21.38 -3.53 18.50
C ALA A 101 21.51 -2.07 18.96
N ASP A 102 22.73 -1.57 19.15
CA ASP A 102 23.00 -0.19 19.55
C ASP A 102 22.57 0.80 18.46
N ARG A 103 22.83 0.48 17.19
CA ARG A 103 22.39 1.30 16.05
C ARG A 103 20.87 1.35 15.90
N LEU A 104 20.21 0.21 16.05
CA LEU A 104 18.74 0.14 16.06
C LEU A 104 18.15 0.95 17.21
N GLN A 105 18.72 0.82 18.41
CA GLN A 105 18.30 1.58 19.57
C GLN A 105 18.54 3.09 19.39
N GLN A 106 19.66 3.49 18.79
CA GLN A 106 19.93 4.88 18.47
C GLN A 106 18.89 5.45 17.50
N ARG A 107 18.50 4.67 16.48
CA ARG A 107 17.56 5.12 15.45
C ARG A 107 16.11 5.16 15.93
N TRP A 108 15.72 4.19 16.76
CA TRP A 108 14.32 3.90 17.09
C TRP A 108 13.98 4.03 18.56
N GLY A 109 14.95 4.28 19.45
CA GLY A 109 14.74 4.36 20.90
C GLY A 109 13.84 5.51 21.34
N SER A 110 13.64 6.53 20.50
CA SER A 110 12.65 7.59 20.71
C SER A 110 11.21 7.16 20.42
N THR A 111 11.03 6.10 19.64
CA THR A 111 9.72 5.61 19.18
C THR A 111 9.32 4.34 19.93
N PHE A 112 10.28 3.44 20.15
CA PHE A 112 10.08 2.15 20.80
C PHE A 112 10.92 2.05 22.06
N GLN A 113 10.30 1.58 23.14
CA GLN A 113 10.93 1.22 24.39
C GLN A 113 10.94 -0.30 24.55
N GLY A 114 12.08 -0.86 24.90
CA GLY A 114 12.25 -2.29 25.09
C GLY A 114 13.54 -2.61 25.84
N ALA A 115 13.57 -3.79 26.48
CA ALA A 115 14.77 -4.30 27.11
C ALA A 115 15.88 -4.54 26.06
N ALA A 116 17.15 -4.48 26.48
CA ALA A 116 18.31 -4.69 25.61
C ALA A 116 18.22 -6.00 24.79
N ILE A 117 17.62 -7.05 25.36
CA ILE A 117 17.42 -8.33 24.68
C ILE A 117 16.51 -8.23 23.43
N LEU A 118 15.55 -7.30 23.42
CA LEU A 118 14.64 -7.12 22.28
C LEU A 118 15.36 -6.45 21.11
N TRP A 119 16.24 -5.48 21.39
CA TRP A 119 17.11 -4.85 20.39
C TRP A 119 18.07 -5.87 19.77
N ARG A 120 18.65 -6.74 20.60
CA ARG A 120 19.48 -7.86 20.14
C ARG A 120 18.69 -8.89 19.33
N MET A 121 17.46 -9.19 19.73
CA MET A 121 16.59 -10.10 18.97
C MET A 121 16.28 -9.55 17.57
N TRP A 122 16.03 -8.25 17.46
CA TRP A 122 15.84 -7.59 16.17
C TRP A 122 17.13 -7.62 15.34
N ALA A 123 18.26 -7.23 15.93
CA ALA A 123 19.56 -7.28 15.26
C ALA A 123 19.88 -8.68 14.73
N ASN A 124 19.63 -9.73 15.54
CA ASN A 124 19.83 -11.11 15.13
C ASN A 124 18.92 -11.53 13.97
N GLU A 125 17.64 -11.15 14.01
CA GLU A 125 16.73 -11.45 12.90
C GLU A 125 17.18 -10.77 11.61
N MET A 126 17.63 -9.51 11.68
CA MET A 126 18.16 -8.79 10.52
C MET A 126 19.43 -9.45 9.97
N VAL A 127 20.42 -9.69 10.82
CA VAL A 127 21.71 -10.26 10.41
C VAL A 127 21.54 -11.67 9.85
N ARG A 128 20.56 -12.44 10.33
CA ARG A 128 20.24 -13.79 9.85
C ARG A 128 19.46 -13.80 8.54
N SER A 129 18.54 -12.85 8.34
CA SER A 129 17.59 -12.86 7.22
C SER A 129 18.01 -12.00 6.03
N LEU A 130 18.98 -11.09 6.21
CA LEU A 130 19.36 -10.08 5.23
C LEU A 130 20.85 -10.15 4.90
N SER A 131 21.21 -9.82 3.65
CA SER A 131 22.61 -9.67 3.25
C SER A 131 23.20 -8.38 3.81
N ARG A 132 24.52 -8.36 4.02
CA ARG A 132 25.26 -7.20 4.52
C ARG A 132 24.98 -5.91 3.75
N SER A 133 24.78 -6.02 2.44
CA SER A 133 24.44 -4.90 1.55
C SER A 133 23.09 -4.24 1.83
N THR A 134 22.21 -4.87 2.61
CA THR A 134 20.84 -4.40 2.88
C THR A 134 20.61 -3.94 4.32
N TRP A 135 21.60 -4.15 5.21
CA TRP A 135 21.46 -3.83 6.63
C TRP A 135 21.24 -2.34 6.90
N GLU A 136 21.93 -1.46 6.18
CA GLU A 136 21.76 0.00 6.32
C GLU A 136 20.33 0.45 6.02
N VAL A 137 19.76 -0.04 4.91
CA VAL A 137 18.37 0.23 4.54
C VAL A 137 17.41 -0.36 5.56
N ALA A 138 17.71 -1.56 6.08
CA ALA A 138 16.85 -2.23 7.04
C ALA A 138 16.86 -1.58 8.43
N ILE A 139 17.94 -0.90 8.84
CA ILE A 139 17.98 -0.10 10.08
C ILE A 139 16.99 1.07 10.00
N GLU A 140 16.76 1.63 8.81
CA GLU A 140 15.80 2.71 8.59
C GLU A 140 14.35 2.24 8.53
N GLN A 141 14.11 0.93 8.57
CA GLN A 141 12.76 0.37 8.60
C GLN A 141 12.29 0.08 10.03
N PRO A 142 11.00 0.21 10.34
CA PRO A 142 10.47 -0.15 11.65
C PRO A 142 10.63 -1.66 11.93
N PRO A 143 10.55 -2.08 13.20
CA PRO A 143 10.73 -3.48 13.57
C PRO A 143 9.72 -4.39 12.86
N PRO A 144 10.12 -5.59 12.43
CA PRO A 144 9.21 -6.59 11.88
C PRO A 144 8.05 -6.88 12.84
N GLY A 145 6.85 -7.16 12.32
CA GLY A 145 5.63 -7.26 13.13
C GLY A 145 5.67 -8.25 14.31
N VAL A 146 6.50 -9.30 14.23
CA VAL A 146 6.73 -10.25 15.34
C VAL A 146 7.51 -9.59 16.48
N VAL A 147 8.55 -8.83 16.14
CA VAL A 147 9.44 -8.13 17.07
C VAL A 147 8.76 -6.86 17.61
N ALA A 148 8.05 -6.11 16.76
CA ALA A 148 7.38 -4.87 17.12
C ALA A 148 6.38 -5.03 18.27
N ARG A 149 5.71 -6.19 18.35
CA ARG A 149 4.74 -6.51 19.43
C ARG A 149 5.39 -6.64 20.81
N LEU A 150 6.69 -6.85 20.88
CA LEU A 150 7.44 -6.98 22.13
C LEU A 150 7.90 -5.61 22.64
N PHE A 151 7.95 -4.61 21.78
CA PHE A 151 8.27 -3.24 22.14
C PHE A 151 7.03 -2.49 22.62
N ARG A 152 7.23 -1.58 23.58
CA ARG A 152 6.25 -0.55 23.94
C ARG A 152 6.52 0.69 23.11
N LEU A 153 5.49 1.49 22.82
CA LEU A 153 5.71 2.83 22.28
C LEU A 153 6.30 3.72 23.39
N ALA A 154 7.25 4.56 23.04
CA ALA A 154 7.78 5.56 23.97
C ALA A 154 6.67 6.55 24.36
N GLU A 155 6.67 7.02 25.61
CA GLU A 155 5.62 7.90 26.15
C GLU A 155 5.38 9.14 25.29
N ALA A 156 6.44 9.83 24.85
CA ALA A 156 6.32 10.98 23.96
C ALA A 156 5.68 10.63 22.60
N SER A 157 5.95 9.43 22.07
CA SER A 157 5.34 8.94 20.83
C SER A 157 3.87 8.58 21.03
N LEU A 158 3.53 7.98 22.18
CA LEU A 158 2.16 7.66 22.57
C LEU A 158 1.32 8.93 22.74
N GLU A 159 1.84 9.95 23.43
CA GLU A 159 1.18 11.25 23.59
C GLU A 159 0.94 11.93 22.24
N GLN A 160 1.94 11.90 21.34
CA GLN A 160 1.80 12.44 20.00
C GLN A 160 0.74 11.71 19.18
N GLN A 161 0.67 10.38 19.25
CA GLN A 161 -0.38 9.61 18.58
C GLN A 161 -1.77 9.92 19.16
N ILE A 162 -1.94 9.92 20.48
CA ILE A 162 -3.20 10.23 21.14
C ILE A 162 -3.67 11.64 20.77
N SER A 163 -2.76 12.62 20.76
CA SER A 163 -3.04 13.98 20.32
C SER A 163 -3.47 14.03 18.86
N GLY A 164 -2.78 13.29 17.98
CA GLY A 164 -3.13 13.17 16.56
C GLY A 164 -4.53 12.59 16.34
N ILE A 165 -4.84 11.47 17.00
CA ILE A 165 -6.17 10.83 16.94
C ILE A 165 -7.23 11.78 17.48
N SER A 166 -7.01 12.37 18.65
CA SER A 166 -7.94 13.32 19.27
C SER A 166 -8.23 14.50 18.36
N ARG A 167 -7.20 15.06 17.71
CA ARG A 167 -7.36 16.14 16.73
C ARG A 167 -8.19 15.71 15.53
N SER A 168 -7.91 14.53 14.97
CA SER A 168 -8.69 14.01 13.83
C SER A 168 -10.15 13.73 14.19
N ALA A 169 -10.41 13.17 15.37
CA ALA A 169 -11.77 12.89 15.85
C ALA A 169 -12.56 14.19 16.08
N ASN A 170 -11.93 15.20 16.68
CA ASN A 170 -12.54 16.51 16.87
C ASN A 170 -12.87 17.20 15.53
N LEU A 171 -11.99 17.07 14.53
CA LEU A 171 -12.22 17.64 13.21
C LEU A 171 -13.37 16.93 12.48
N ALA A 172 -13.42 15.59 12.56
CA ALA A 172 -14.54 14.81 12.01
C ALA A 172 -15.88 15.17 12.68
N LEU A 173 -15.90 15.30 14.01
CA LEU A 173 -17.09 15.73 14.76
C LEU A 173 -17.54 17.13 14.36
N TYR A 174 -16.60 18.07 14.21
CA TYR A 174 -16.90 19.42 13.73
C TYR A 174 -17.56 19.41 12.35
N CYS A 175 -17.01 18.63 11.39
CA CYS A 175 -17.60 18.50 10.07
C CYS A 175 -19.02 17.92 10.11
N VAL A 176 -19.26 16.89 10.93
CA VAL A 176 -20.60 16.31 11.11
C VAL A 176 -21.57 17.32 11.71
N ASN A 177 -21.17 18.06 12.75
CA ASN A 177 -22.01 19.09 13.35
C ASN A 177 -22.34 20.22 12.37
N ALA A 178 -21.38 20.64 11.56
CA ALA A 178 -21.62 21.63 10.50
C ALA A 178 -22.62 21.11 9.45
N ALA A 179 -22.50 19.84 9.05
CA ALA A 179 -23.44 19.21 8.12
C ALA A 179 -24.86 19.09 8.71
N ILE A 180 -24.98 18.75 10.00
CA ILE A 180 -26.27 18.74 10.71
C ILE A 180 -26.90 20.13 10.71
N ALA A 181 -26.12 21.17 11.02
CA ALA A 181 -26.62 22.55 11.01
C ALA A 181 -27.09 22.99 9.62
N ALA A 182 -26.31 22.67 8.58
CA ALA A 182 -26.70 22.94 7.19
C ALA A 182 -27.99 22.20 6.79
N ASN A 183 -28.14 20.94 7.20
CA ASN A 183 -29.35 20.17 6.92
C ASN A 183 -30.58 20.74 7.63
N ASN A 184 -30.43 21.21 8.87
CA ASN A 184 -31.52 21.89 9.57
C ASN A 184 -31.94 23.20 8.87
N GLN A 185 -30.98 23.95 8.31
CA GLN A 185 -31.29 25.12 7.50
C GLN A 185 -32.12 24.77 6.26
N LEU A 186 -31.74 23.69 5.56
CA LEU A 186 -32.49 23.21 4.40
C LEU A 186 -33.93 22.80 4.74
N LEU A 187 -34.13 22.18 5.92
CA LEU A 187 -35.47 21.85 6.40
C LEU A 187 -36.32 23.09 6.64
N GLN A 188 -35.76 24.14 7.26
CA GLN A 188 -36.47 25.41 7.47
C GLN A 188 -36.82 26.11 6.15
N ASP A 189 -35.90 26.08 5.20
CA ASP A 189 -36.14 26.63 3.86
C ASP A 189 -37.26 25.86 3.16
N TRP A 190 -37.25 24.53 3.24
CA TRP A 190 -38.29 23.66 2.69
C TRP A 190 -39.67 23.93 3.27
N GLU A 191 -39.78 24.07 4.60
CA GLU A 191 -41.04 24.43 5.27
C GLU A 191 -41.56 25.79 4.78
N SER A 192 -40.66 26.76 4.62
CA SER A 192 -40.98 28.09 4.10
C SER A 192 -41.50 28.04 2.67
N PHE A 193 -40.90 27.20 1.80
CA PHE A 193 -41.41 26.96 0.45
C PHE A 193 -42.79 26.28 0.47
N GLY A 194 -42.99 25.28 1.32
CA GLY A 194 -44.28 24.61 1.49
C GLY A 194 -45.40 25.57 1.91
N ALA A 195 -45.12 26.48 2.85
CA ALA A 195 -46.04 27.52 3.27
C ALA A 195 -46.44 28.45 2.11
N ARG A 196 -45.46 28.86 1.29
CA ARG A 196 -45.71 29.71 0.10
C ARG A 196 -46.57 29.01 -0.96
N ILE A 197 -46.34 27.72 -1.21
CA ILE A 197 -47.15 26.93 -2.15
C ILE A 197 -48.59 26.84 -1.66
N THR A 198 -48.77 26.57 -0.36
CA THR A 198 -50.10 26.48 0.27
C THR A 198 -50.87 27.79 0.10
N GLU A 199 -50.21 28.92 0.36
CA GLU A 199 -50.84 30.24 0.23
C GLU A 199 -51.20 30.57 -1.23
N ASN A 200 -50.31 30.25 -2.17
CA ASN A 200 -50.60 30.40 -3.59
C ASN A 200 -51.81 29.52 -4.02
N GLY A 201 -51.91 28.31 -3.49
CA GLY A 201 -53.06 27.43 -3.72
C GLY A 201 -54.38 28.06 -3.29
N LYS A 202 -54.44 28.67 -2.10
CA LYS A 202 -55.62 29.41 -1.64
C LYS A 202 -55.98 30.56 -2.58
N CYS A 203 -54.98 31.32 -3.03
CA CYS A 203 -55.18 32.43 -3.97
C CYS A 203 -55.76 31.94 -5.31
N LEU A 204 -55.29 30.80 -5.82
CA LEU A 204 -55.81 30.21 -7.05
C LEU A 204 -57.25 29.73 -6.91
N VAL A 205 -57.63 29.12 -5.78
CA VAL A 205 -59.02 28.74 -5.49
C VAL A 205 -59.92 29.98 -5.48
N ALA A 206 -59.52 31.04 -4.75
CA ALA A 206 -60.29 32.28 -4.73
C ALA A 206 -60.46 32.90 -6.12
N ARG A 207 -59.39 32.91 -6.95
CA ARG A 207 -59.47 33.37 -8.34
C ARG A 207 -60.42 32.51 -9.19
N LYS A 208 -60.38 31.19 -9.01
CA LYS A 208 -61.30 30.26 -9.69
C LYS A 208 -62.75 30.56 -9.31
N ASP A 209 -63.05 30.74 -8.03
CA ASP A 209 -64.41 30.99 -7.55
C ASP A 209 -64.99 32.30 -8.12
N VAL A 210 -64.16 33.35 -8.19
CA VAL A 210 -64.53 34.61 -8.86
C VAL A 210 -64.88 34.37 -10.34
N ILE A 211 -64.05 33.63 -11.07
CA ILE A 211 -64.32 33.30 -12.48
C ILE A 211 -65.60 32.48 -12.62
N GLN A 212 -65.84 31.51 -11.74
CA GLN A 212 -67.05 30.68 -11.77
C GLN A 212 -68.31 31.52 -11.54
N SER A 213 -68.29 32.45 -10.58
CA SER A 213 -69.40 33.39 -10.36
C SER A 213 -69.73 34.20 -11.61
N PHE A 214 -68.70 34.72 -12.30
CA PHE A 214 -68.92 35.45 -13.55
C PHE A 214 -69.56 34.58 -14.65
N ILE A 215 -69.17 33.30 -14.76
CA ILE A 215 -69.77 32.37 -15.72
C ILE A 215 -71.24 32.13 -15.37
N ASP A 216 -71.54 31.88 -14.10
CA ASP A 216 -72.89 31.60 -13.63
C ASP A 216 -73.82 32.82 -13.86
N ASP A 217 -73.32 34.04 -13.63
CA ASP A 217 -74.07 35.30 -13.87
C ASP A 217 -74.37 35.55 -15.36
N VAL A 218 -73.49 35.15 -16.27
CA VAL A 218 -73.67 35.30 -17.73
C VAL A 218 -74.68 34.29 -18.30
N LEU A 219 -74.84 33.13 -17.64
CA LEU A 219 -75.70 32.02 -18.09
C LEU A 219 -77.13 32.07 -17.54
N LEU A 220 -77.47 33.01 -16.66
CA LEU A 220 -78.86 33.23 -16.27
C LEU A 220 -79.66 33.65 -17.52
N PRO A 221 -80.75 32.93 -17.91
CA PRO A 221 -81.70 33.48 -18.85
C PRO A 221 -82.22 34.77 -18.22
N ARG A 222 -82.00 35.91 -18.88
CA ARG A 222 -82.89 37.04 -18.63
C ARG A 222 -84.26 36.55 -19.06
N ASP A 223 -85.08 36.13 -18.10
CA ASP A 223 -86.52 36.07 -18.28
C ASP A 223 -86.93 37.50 -18.63
N VAL A 224 -87.01 37.77 -19.93
CA VAL A 224 -87.70 38.93 -20.45
C VAL A 224 -89.16 38.65 -20.15
N ALA A 225 -89.63 39.12 -19.00
CA ALA A 225 -91.05 39.24 -18.76
C ALA A 225 -91.63 40.12 -19.88
N ASP A 226 -92.53 39.53 -20.67
CA ASP A 226 -93.28 40.18 -21.73
C ASP A 226 -94.07 41.35 -21.11
N PRO A 227 -93.89 42.60 -21.57
CA PRO A 227 -94.59 43.74 -20.98
C PRO A 227 -96.02 43.82 -21.51
N MET A 228 -96.85 42.82 -21.18
CA MET A 228 -98.30 42.86 -21.35
C MET A 228 -98.99 42.00 -20.27
N GLU A 229 -99.08 42.54 -19.05
CA GLU A 229 -100.24 42.43 -18.15
C GLU A 229 -100.21 43.56 -17.11
#